data_AF-A0A1F8EA70-F1
#
_entry.id   AF-A0A1F8EA70-F1
#
_cell.length_a   1.000
_cell.length_b   1.000
_cell.length_c   1.000
_cell.angle_alpha   90.00
_cell.angle_beta   90.00
_cell.angle_gamma   90.00
#
_symmetry.space_group_name_H-M   'P 1'
#
loop_
_entity.id
_entity.type
_entity.pdbx_description
1 polymer ?
#
loop_
_entity_poly.entity_id
_entity_poly.type
_entity_poly.pdbx_seq_one_letter_code
_entity_poly.pdbx_strand_id
1 'polypeptide(L)' 'MTWDYDTSEYQKQAKADPKWHLERLINYGLGEEKINKEILEKYLNGLNIPDEKRAFLELLLWNKKF' A
#
# COMPACT_ATOMS: atom_id res chain seq x y z
N MET A 1 -9.54 -2.33 -13.14
CA MET A 1 -10.68 -1.40 -13.03
C MET A 1 -10.76 -0.92 -11.60
N THR A 2 -10.51 0.36 -11.34
CA THR A 2 -10.91 1.03 -10.10
C THR A 2 -12.39 1.34 -10.20
N TRP A 3 -13.21 0.86 -9.26
CA TRP A 3 -14.68 0.98 -9.32
C TRP A 3 -15.19 2.42 -9.14
N ASP A 4 -14.31 3.32 -8.67
CA ASP A 4 -14.64 4.68 -8.21
C ASP A 4 -13.71 5.76 -8.82
N TYR A 5 -12.68 5.39 -9.60
CA TYR A 5 -11.67 6.33 -10.11
C TYR A 5 -11.39 6.14 -11.59
N ASP A 6 -11.28 7.26 -12.32
CA ASP A 6 -10.72 7.29 -13.66
C ASP A 6 -9.26 6.82 -13.62
N THR A 7 -8.91 5.95 -14.57
CA THR A 7 -7.59 5.29 -14.57
C THR A 7 -6.45 6.30 -14.78
N SER A 8 -6.69 7.37 -15.53
CA SER A 8 -5.69 8.41 -15.79
C SER A 8 -5.45 9.28 -14.56
N GLU A 9 -6.50 9.61 -13.81
CA GLU A 9 -6.40 10.36 -12.56
C GLU A 9 -5.75 9.53 -11.47
N TYR A 10 -6.08 8.23 -11.39
CA TYR A 10 -5.42 7.30 -10.50
C TYR A 10 -3.90 7.27 -10.72
N GLN A 11 -3.44 7.16 -11.97
CA GLN A 11 -2.01 7.12 -12.27
C GLN A 11 -1.31 8.44 -11.92
N LYS A 12 -1.96 9.60 -12.15
CA LYS A 12 -1.41 10.90 -11.75
C LYS A 12 -1.29 11.00 -10.24
N GLN A 13 -2.34 10.60 -9.51
CA GLN A 13 -2.35 10.63 -8.05
C GLN A 13 -1.34 9.64 -7.46
N ALA A 14 -1.23 8.44 -8.02
CA ALA A 14 -0.26 7.43 -7.56
C ALA A 14 1.19 7.91 -7.70
N LYS A 15 1.48 8.71 -8.73
CA LYS A 15 2.80 9.35 -8.91
C LYS A 15 3.03 10.52 -7.95
N ALA A 16 1.97 11.27 -7.62
CA ALA A 16 2.04 12.43 -6.73
C ALA A 16 2.12 12.04 -5.25
N ASP A 17 1.40 10.97 -4.86
CA ASP A 17 1.30 10.52 -3.47
C ASP A 17 1.49 8.99 -3.36
N PRO A 18 2.72 8.55 -3.07
CA PRO A 18 3.04 7.13 -2.87
C PRO A 18 2.35 6.51 -1.65
N LYS A 19 2.03 7.31 -0.60
CA LYS A 19 1.35 6.79 0.59
C LYS A 19 -0.08 6.43 0.25
N TRP A 20 -0.79 7.36 -0.38
CA TRP A 20 -2.16 7.14 -0.84
C TRP A 20 -2.26 5.93 -1.76
N HIS A 21 -1.27 5.76 -2.64
CA HIS A 21 -1.22 4.60 -3.53
C HIS A 21 -1.04 3.30 -2.73
N LEU A 22 -0.10 3.23 -1.80
CA LEU A 22 0.11 2.05 -0.95
C LEU A 22 -1.16 1.69 -0.15
N GLU A 23 -1.85 2.67 0.43
CA GLU A 23 -3.10 2.45 1.15
C GLU A 23 -4.15 1.81 0.25
N ARG A 24 -4.28 2.29 -0.99
CA ARG A 24 -5.20 1.71 -1.99
C ARG A 24 -4.83 0.27 -2.33
N LEU A 25 -3.55 -0.02 -2.60
CA LEU A 25 -3.08 -1.37 -2.92
C LEU A 25 -3.36 -2.33 -1.76
N ILE A 26 -3.07 -1.94 -0.52
CA ILE A 26 -3.19 -2.79 0.67
C ILE A 26 -4.66 -2.96 1.11
N ASN A 27 -5.45 -1.88 1.07
CA ASN A 27 -6.83 -1.92 1.53
C ASN A 27 -7.73 -2.67 0.56
N TYR A 28 -7.55 -2.46 -0.75
CA TYR A 28 -8.45 -2.95 -1.78
C TYR A 28 -7.87 -4.05 -2.65
N GLY A 29 -6.58 -4.42 -2.48
CA GLY A 29 -5.93 -5.43 -3.31
C GLY A 29 -5.85 -5.01 -4.78
N LEU A 30 -5.76 -3.71 -5.06
CA LEU A 30 -5.70 -3.20 -6.41
C LEU A 30 -4.34 -3.53 -7.02
N GLY A 31 -4.29 -4.20 -8.17
CA GLY A 31 -3.05 -4.49 -8.90
C GLY A 31 -2.63 -5.96 -8.85
N GLU A 32 -1.80 -6.34 -9.82
CA GLU A 32 -1.28 -7.71 -9.99
C GLU A 32 0.23 -7.80 -9.70
N GLU A 33 0.86 -6.67 -9.35
CA GLU A 33 2.29 -6.57 -9.15
C GLU A 33 2.67 -6.59 -7.65
N LYS A 34 3.88 -7.07 -7.36
CA LYS A 34 4.42 -7.03 -6.01
C LYS A 34 4.71 -5.60 -5.58
N ILE A 35 4.32 -5.24 -4.36
CA ILE A 35 4.66 -3.95 -3.76
C ILE A 35 6.18 -3.85 -3.56
N ASN A 36 6.77 -2.72 -3.95
CA ASN A 36 8.17 -2.46 -3.71
C ASN A 36 8.47 -2.40 -2.19
N LYS A 37 9.41 -3.23 -1.74
CA LYS A 37 9.77 -3.38 -0.32
C LYS A 37 10.26 -2.07 0.30
N GLU A 38 11.14 -1.33 -0.37
CA GLU A 38 11.77 -0.12 0.17
C GLU A 38 10.75 1.01 0.36
N ILE A 39 9.82 1.15 -0.60
CA ILE A 39 8.73 2.13 -0.52
C ILE A 39 7.78 1.76 0.62
N LEU A 40 7.43 0.47 0.73
CA LEU A 40 6.59 -0.02 1.80
C LEU A 40 7.22 0.23 3.17
N GLU A 41 8.48 -0.15 3.37
CA GLU A 41 9.22 0.05 4.63
C GLU A 41 9.29 1.53 5.02
N LYS A 42 9.57 2.41 4.04
CA LYS A 42 9.64 3.87 4.26
C LYS A 42 8.33 4.47 4.76
N TYR A 43 7.20 3.98 4.27
CA TYR A 43 5.90 4.62 4.50
C TYR A 43 4.98 3.86 5.45
N LEU A 44 5.26 2.58 5.77
CA LEU A 44 4.39 1.70 6.55
C LEU A 44 3.85 2.36 7.82
N ASN A 45 4.73 2.98 8.62
CA ASN A 45 4.35 3.63 9.88
C ASN A 45 3.32 4.75 9.73
N GLY A 46 3.20 5.36 8.55
CA GLY A 46 2.27 6.45 8.28
C GLY A 46 1.08 6.09 7.40
N LEU A 47 0.87 4.81 7.07
CA LEU A 47 -0.27 4.36 6.27
C LEU A 47 -1.54 4.24 7.15
N ASN A 48 -2.69 4.62 6.61
CA ASN A 48 -4.00 4.37 7.19
C ASN A 48 -4.54 3.00 6.71
N ILE A 49 -4.08 1.93 7.37
CA ILE A 49 -4.46 0.54 7.10
C ILE A 49 -4.86 -0.16 8.41
N PRO A 50 -5.73 -1.19 8.36
CA PRO A 50 -6.07 -2.01 9.53
C PRO A 50 -4.84 -2.58 10.25
N ASP A 51 -4.91 -2.65 11.57
CA ASP A 51 -3.79 -3.10 12.41
C ASP A 51 -3.35 -4.54 12.10
N GLU A 52 -4.30 -5.41 11.76
CA GLU A 52 -4.03 -6.78 11.29
C GLU A 52 -3.16 -6.81 10.02
N LYS A 53 -3.43 -5.91 9.06
CA LYS A 53 -2.64 -5.80 7.83
C LYS A 53 -1.27 -5.22 8.13
N ARG A 54 -1.20 -4.21 9.01
CA ARG A 54 0.08 -3.66 9.48
C ARG A 54 0.94 -4.74 10.12
N ALA A 55 0.40 -5.45 11.11
CA ALA A 55 1.08 -6.54 11.80
C ALA A 55 1.60 -7.61 10.84
N PHE A 56 0.78 -8.01 9.86
CA PHE A 56 1.20 -8.95 8.82
C PHE A 56 2.35 -8.40 7.96
N LEU A 57 2.30 -7.14 7.54
CA LEU A 57 3.38 -6.51 6.77
C LEU A 57 4.66 -6.36 7.58
N GLU A 58 4.57 -6.02 8.87
CA GLU A 58 5.73 -5.97 9.78
C GLU A 58 6.38 -7.34 9.97
N LEU A 59 5.58 -8.40 10.07
CA LEU A 59 6.08 -9.78 10.08
C LEU A 59 6.86 -10.06 8.79
N LEU A 60 6.32 -9.71 7.62
CA LEU A 60 6.98 -9.97 6.34
C LEU A 60 8.26 -9.14 6.15
N LEU A 61 8.28 -7.88 6.60
CA LEU A 61 9.43 -6.99 6.41
C LEU A 61 10.58 -7.28 7.37
N TRP A 62 10.25 -7.56 8.63
CA TRP A 62 11.23 -7.61 9.72
C TRP A 62 11.27 -8.94 10.48
N ASN A 63 10.49 -9.94 10.02
CA ASN A 63 10.34 -11.21 10.73
C ASN A 63 9.94 -11.02 12.21
N LYS A 64 9.11 -10.01 12.46
CA LYS A 64 8.68 -9.60 13.79
C LYS A 64 7.83 -10.71 14.41
N LYS A 65 8.34 -11.35 15.45
CA LYS A 65 7.61 -12.40 16.18
C LYS A 65 6.55 -11.75 17.09
N PHE A 66 5.37 -12.36 17.14
CA PHE A 66 4.26 -11.98 18.00
C PHE A 66 4.40 -12.61 19.39
#